data_AF-A0A5I6ZCV9-F1
#
_entry.id   AF-A0A5I6ZCV9-F1
#
_cell.length_a   1.000
_cell.length_b   1.000
_cell.length_c   1.000
_cell.angle_alpha   90.00
_cell.angle_beta   90.00
_cell.angle_gamma   90.00
#
_symmetry.space_group_name_H-M   'P 1'
#
loop_
_entity.id
_entity.type
_entity.pdbx_description
1 polymer ?
#
loop_
_entity_poly.entity_id
_entity_poly.type
_entity_poly.pdbx_seq_one_letter_code
_entity_poly.pdbx_strand_id
1 'polypeptide(L)'
;MANIEIRQESPSAFYIKVHETDNVAIIVNDHGLKAGTRFPDGLELTEHIPQGHKVALTDIPAHGEIIRYGEVIGYAVRDIPRGSWIDESLVELPKAPPLNTLPLATKVPEPLPPLEGYTFEGYRNADGSVGTKNLLGITTSVHCVAGVVDYVVKLIERDLLPKYPNVDGVVGLNHLYGCGVAINAPAAVVPIRTIHNIALNPNFGGEVMVIGLGCEKLQPERLLEGTEDVPAIAVESASIVRLQDEQHVGFKSMVDDILRVAERHLTKLNQRQRETCPASELVVGMQCGGSDAFSGVTANPAVGYASDLLVRCGATVMFSEVTEVRDAIHLLTPRAINEAVGKRLLDEMAWYDNYLDMGKTDRSANPSPGNKKGGLANVVEKALGSIAKSGKSAIVEVLSPGQRPTKRGLIYAATPASDFVCGTQQVASGITVQVFTTGRGTPYGLMAVPVIKMATRTELANRWYDLMDINAGTIATGEETIEDVGWKLFHFILDVASGRKKTFSDQWGLHNQLAIFNPAPVT
;
A
#
# COMPACT_ATOMS: atom_id res chain seq x y z
N MET A 1 47.06 13.44 33.83
CA MET A 1 46.53 14.18 32.66
C MET A 1 45.05 13.91 32.62
N ALA A 2 44.21 14.93 32.77
CA ALA A 2 42.76 14.77 32.75
C ALA A 2 42.32 14.43 31.32
N ASN A 3 41.52 13.37 31.15
CA ASN A 3 40.84 13.07 29.90
C ASN A 3 39.82 14.18 29.64
N ILE A 4 40.15 15.09 28.73
CA ILE A 4 39.20 16.08 28.22
C ILE A 4 38.33 15.36 27.20
N GLU A 5 37.12 14.98 27.59
CA GLU A 5 36.06 14.61 26.65
C GLU A 5 35.52 15.90 26.01
N ILE A 6 35.87 16.13 24.75
CA ILE A 6 35.20 17.15 23.94
C ILE A 6 33.83 16.57 23.58
N ARG A 7 32.81 16.92 24.37
CA ARG A 7 31.42 16.70 23.96
C ARG A 7 31.09 17.71 22.88
N GLN A 8 31.01 17.26 21.63
CA GLN A 8 30.40 18.05 20.57
C GLN A 8 28.93 18.30 20.97
N GLU A 9 28.51 19.56 20.89
CA GLU A 9 27.10 19.93 20.96
C GLU A 9 26.35 19.15 19.88
N SER A 10 25.15 18.63 20.18
CA SER A 10 24.37 17.84 19.21
C SER A 10 24.31 18.61 17.88
N PRO A 11 24.63 17.98 16.73
CA PRO A 11 24.76 18.71 15.47
C PRO A 11 23.46 19.47 15.18
N SER A 12 23.57 20.76 14.90
CA SER A 12 22.41 21.63 14.69
C SER A 12 21.96 21.69 13.24
N ALA A 13 22.66 21.02 12.32
CA ALA A 13 22.41 21.05 10.89
C ALA A 13 22.70 19.69 10.25
N PHE A 14 21.71 19.15 9.52
CA PHE A 14 21.78 17.84 8.90
C PHE A 14 21.31 17.90 7.44
N TYR A 15 21.97 17.13 6.59
CA TYR A 15 21.47 16.71 5.30
C TYR A 15 21.50 15.18 5.21
N ILE A 16 20.68 14.60 4.33
CA ILE A 16 20.72 13.17 4.00
C ILE A 16 21.13 13.00 2.55
N LYS A 17 22.25 12.29 2.36
CA LYS A 17 22.72 11.79 1.07
C LYS A 17 22.39 10.29 1.00
N VAL A 18 21.68 9.86 -0.07
CA VAL A 18 21.10 8.50 -0.11
C VAL A 18 22.09 7.48 -0.63
N HIS A 19 22.80 7.83 -1.69
CA HIS A 19 23.80 6.96 -2.33
C HIS A 19 25.14 7.68 -2.45
N GLU A 20 26.25 6.93 -2.43
CA GLU A 20 27.60 7.49 -2.43
C GLU A 20 27.91 8.34 -3.66
N THR A 21 27.34 8.00 -4.81
CA THR A 21 27.50 8.75 -6.08
C THR A 21 26.59 9.96 -6.20
N ASP A 22 25.70 10.20 -5.24
CA ASP A 22 24.78 11.35 -5.29
C ASP A 22 25.57 12.67 -5.25
N ASN A 23 25.16 13.61 -6.09
CA ASN A 23 25.68 14.98 -6.11
C ASN A 23 24.70 15.99 -5.49
N VAL A 24 23.59 15.50 -4.93
CA VAL A 24 22.61 16.28 -4.16
C VAL A 24 22.27 15.59 -2.84
N ALA A 25 21.82 16.36 -1.85
CA ALA A 25 21.29 15.85 -0.58
C ALA A 25 20.02 16.61 -0.17
N ILE A 26 19.29 16.09 0.82
CA ILE A 26 18.07 16.74 1.35
C ILE A 26 18.32 17.34 2.73
N ILE A 27 17.85 18.57 2.94
CA ILE A 27 17.91 19.26 4.24
C ILE A 27 16.88 18.68 5.22
N VAL A 28 17.30 18.36 6.44
CA VAL A 28 16.44 17.68 7.44
C VAL A 28 15.83 18.63 8.45
N ASN A 29 16.53 19.70 8.83
CA ASN A 29 16.14 20.55 9.96
C ASN A 29 14.76 21.19 9.78
N ASP A 30 13.96 21.15 10.84
CA ASP A 30 12.68 21.87 10.90
C ASP A 30 12.93 23.37 10.64
N HIS A 31 12.18 23.95 9.69
CA HIS A 31 12.35 25.31 9.12
C HIS A 31 13.51 25.51 8.11
N GLY A 32 14.22 24.45 7.75
CA GLY A 32 15.34 24.51 6.82
C GLY A 32 16.60 25.14 7.43
N LEU A 33 17.57 25.47 6.59
CA LEU A 33 18.86 26.01 7.00
C LEU A 33 19.17 27.32 6.27
N LYS A 34 19.76 28.28 6.97
CA LYS A 34 20.10 29.61 6.44
C LYS A 34 21.44 29.59 5.68
N ALA A 35 21.66 30.60 4.85
CA ALA A 35 22.95 30.86 4.22
C ALA A 35 24.08 30.93 5.26
N GLY A 36 25.28 30.46 4.87
CA GLY A 36 26.45 30.37 5.74
C GLY A 36 26.46 29.18 6.70
N THR A 37 25.43 28.33 6.70
CA THR A 37 25.46 27.06 7.46
C THR A 37 26.50 26.13 6.86
N ARG A 38 27.40 25.60 7.71
CA ARG A 38 28.50 24.71 7.30
C ARG A 38 28.28 23.27 7.78
N PHE A 39 28.75 22.32 6.97
CA PHE A 39 28.73 20.90 7.27
C PHE A 39 30.16 20.33 7.42
N PRO A 40 30.32 19.14 8.06
CA PRO A 40 31.64 18.56 8.32
C PRO A 40 32.51 18.27 7.08
N ASP A 41 31.90 18.10 5.91
CA ASP A 41 32.55 17.89 4.61
C ASP A 41 33.01 19.20 3.93
N GLY A 42 32.88 20.33 4.63
CA GLY A 42 33.23 21.66 4.12
C GLY A 42 32.19 22.26 3.16
N LEU A 43 31.01 21.66 3.02
CA LEU A 43 29.89 22.29 2.32
C LEU A 43 29.39 23.51 3.12
N GLU A 44 29.13 24.61 2.43
CA GLU A 44 28.52 25.81 2.99
C GLU A 44 27.32 26.22 2.13
N LEU A 45 26.17 26.50 2.77
CA LEU A 45 24.97 26.92 2.05
C LEU A 45 25.12 28.37 1.56
N THR A 46 24.79 28.62 0.29
CA THR A 46 24.85 29.97 -0.31
C THR A 46 23.58 30.78 -0.07
N GLU A 47 22.48 30.12 0.26
CA GLU A 47 21.16 30.70 0.47
C GLU A 47 20.37 29.94 1.55
N HIS A 48 19.15 30.38 1.86
CA HIS A 48 18.25 29.58 2.69
C HIS A 48 17.69 28.42 1.88
N ILE A 49 17.72 27.22 2.47
CA ILE A 49 17.17 26.01 1.84
C ILE A 49 16.11 25.41 2.78
N PRO A 50 14.85 25.29 2.34
CA PRO A 50 13.80 24.69 3.14
C PRO A 50 14.04 23.20 3.46
N GLN A 51 13.43 22.73 4.55
CA GLN A 51 13.39 21.30 4.86
C GLN A 51 12.79 20.49 3.70
N GLY A 52 13.38 19.34 3.39
CA GLY A 52 12.92 18.47 2.31
C GLY A 52 13.39 18.91 0.92
N HIS A 53 14.02 20.07 0.80
CA HIS A 53 14.54 20.55 -0.49
C HIS A 53 15.99 20.12 -0.70
N LYS A 54 16.39 20.10 -1.98
CA LYS A 54 17.71 19.63 -2.42
C LYS A 54 18.77 20.71 -2.30
N VAL A 55 19.93 20.31 -1.78
CA VAL A 55 21.18 21.09 -1.83
C VAL A 55 22.16 20.44 -2.80
N ALA A 56 22.85 21.25 -3.61
CA ALA A 56 23.95 20.79 -4.46
C ALA A 56 25.21 20.51 -3.61
N LEU A 57 25.76 19.30 -3.69
CA LEU A 57 26.95 18.91 -2.93
C LEU A 57 28.27 19.33 -3.63
N THR A 58 28.19 19.58 -4.93
CA THR A 58 29.28 20.02 -5.81
C THR A 58 28.73 21.06 -6.79
N ASP A 59 29.62 21.76 -7.51
CA ASP A 59 29.21 22.53 -8.68
C ASP A 59 28.71 21.58 -9.77
N ILE A 60 27.51 21.85 -10.31
CA ILE A 60 26.90 21.09 -11.40
C ILE A 60 26.82 22.03 -12.60
N PRO A 61 27.52 21.75 -13.72
CA PRO A 61 27.48 22.60 -14.90
C PRO A 61 26.11 22.52 -15.58
N ALA A 62 25.79 23.51 -16.42
CA ALA A 62 24.63 23.46 -17.31
C ALA A 62 24.63 22.16 -18.12
N HIS A 63 23.45 21.53 -18.22
CA HIS A 63 23.21 20.20 -18.77
C HIS A 63 23.93 19.04 -18.05
N GLY A 64 24.58 19.31 -16.91
CA GLY A 64 25.16 18.28 -16.05
C GLY A 64 24.10 17.43 -15.38
N GLU A 65 24.44 16.16 -15.11
CA GLU A 65 23.55 15.21 -14.45
C GLU A 65 23.29 15.61 -12.99
N ILE A 66 22.04 15.50 -12.57
CA ILE A 66 21.62 15.57 -11.17
C ILE A 66 21.34 14.13 -10.73
N ILE A 67 22.13 13.65 -9.78
CA ILE A 67 22.17 12.24 -9.36
C ILE A 67 21.66 12.13 -7.93
N ARG A 68 20.60 11.34 -7.74
CA ARG A 68 20.02 10.99 -6.43
C ARG A 68 19.61 9.52 -6.45
N TYR A 69 19.77 8.82 -5.33
CA TYR A 69 19.58 7.35 -5.26
C TYR A 69 20.53 6.57 -6.18
N GLY A 70 21.65 7.17 -6.57
CA GLY A 70 22.60 6.59 -7.52
C GLY A 70 22.16 6.69 -8.99
N GLU A 71 21.05 7.36 -9.28
CA GLU A 71 20.44 7.42 -10.60
C GLU A 71 20.25 8.87 -11.06
N VAL A 72 20.25 9.08 -12.38
CA VAL A 72 20.02 10.41 -12.97
C VAL A 72 18.55 10.79 -12.83
N ILE A 73 18.27 11.80 -12.02
CA ILE A 73 16.91 12.34 -11.82
C ILE A 73 16.59 13.52 -12.74
N GLY A 74 17.57 14.03 -13.47
CA GLY A 74 17.44 15.10 -14.44
C GLY A 74 18.76 15.79 -14.76
N TYR A 75 18.67 16.86 -15.53
CA TYR A 75 19.81 17.65 -15.97
C TYR A 75 19.65 19.11 -15.54
N ALA A 76 20.74 19.76 -15.17
CA ALA A 76 20.71 21.15 -14.74
C ALA A 76 20.38 22.08 -15.92
N VAL A 77 19.37 22.94 -15.79
CA VAL A 77 18.98 23.91 -16.85
C VAL A 77 20.06 25.00 -17.06
N ARG A 78 20.88 25.25 -16.05
CA ARG A 78 21.99 26.21 -16.01
C ARG A 78 23.02 25.74 -15.00
N ASP A 79 24.16 26.43 -14.88
CA ASP A 79 25.12 26.15 -13.81
C ASP A 79 24.45 26.28 -12.43
N ILE A 80 24.67 25.28 -11.57
CA ILE A 80 24.18 25.19 -10.19
C ILE A 80 25.42 25.14 -9.28
N PRO A 81 25.74 26.23 -8.57
CA PRO A 81 26.87 26.26 -7.65
C PRO A 81 26.69 25.31 -6.45
N ARG A 82 27.80 24.79 -5.92
CA ARG A 82 27.84 24.03 -4.67
C ARG A 82 27.17 24.83 -3.53
N GLY A 83 26.32 24.17 -2.75
CA GLY A 83 25.62 24.78 -1.61
C GLY A 83 24.36 25.56 -1.95
N SER A 84 23.96 25.62 -3.24
CA SER A 84 22.73 26.27 -3.68
C SER A 84 21.50 25.37 -3.56
N TRP A 85 20.32 26.00 -3.53
CA TRP A 85 19.04 25.31 -3.55
C TRP A 85 18.70 24.85 -4.97
N ILE A 86 18.36 23.57 -5.13
CA ILE A 86 17.83 23.01 -6.38
C ILE A 86 16.30 22.90 -6.27
N ASP A 87 15.60 23.85 -6.88
CA ASP A 87 14.15 23.79 -7.08
C ASP A 87 13.78 23.08 -8.40
N GLU A 88 12.49 22.77 -8.58
CA GLU A 88 12.01 22.02 -9.75
C GLU A 88 12.25 22.73 -11.09
N SER A 89 12.30 24.06 -11.11
CA SER A 89 12.52 24.84 -12.34
C SER A 89 13.96 24.74 -12.88
N LEU A 90 14.90 24.27 -12.06
CA LEU A 90 16.30 24.09 -12.44
C LEU A 90 16.61 22.69 -12.98
N VAL A 91 15.62 21.81 -13.03
CA VAL A 91 15.79 20.40 -13.41
C VAL A 91 15.00 20.09 -14.66
N GLU A 92 15.71 19.79 -15.75
CA GLU A 92 15.13 19.18 -16.93
C GLU A 92 14.98 17.67 -16.72
N LEU A 93 13.77 17.15 -16.95
CA LEU A 93 13.46 15.72 -16.78
C LEU A 93 14.17 14.87 -17.84
N PRO A 94 14.74 13.70 -17.46
CA PRO A 94 15.27 12.78 -18.45
C PRO A 94 14.12 12.17 -19.26
N LYS A 95 14.37 11.91 -20.55
CA LYS A 95 13.42 11.19 -21.38
C LYS A 95 13.40 9.72 -20.99
N ALA A 96 12.24 9.20 -20.58
CA ALA A 96 12.09 7.80 -20.24
C ALA A 96 12.39 6.89 -21.46
N PRO A 97 13.19 5.82 -21.30
CA PRO A 97 13.43 4.87 -22.37
C PRO A 97 12.15 4.08 -22.73
N PRO A 98 12.01 3.58 -23.97
CA PRO A 98 10.89 2.72 -24.35
C PRO A 98 10.84 1.42 -23.53
N LEU A 99 9.65 0.97 -23.14
CA LEU A 99 9.45 -0.22 -22.29
C LEU A 99 10.13 -1.48 -22.85
N ASN A 100 10.04 -1.70 -24.17
CA ASN A 100 10.62 -2.86 -24.86
C ASN A 100 12.16 -2.86 -24.93
N THR A 101 12.82 -1.79 -24.49
CA THR A 101 14.30 -1.71 -24.43
C THR A 101 14.86 -1.99 -23.04
N LEU A 102 13.99 -2.17 -22.03
CA LEU A 102 14.41 -2.33 -20.65
C LEU A 102 15.00 -3.73 -20.40
N PRO A 103 16.11 -3.84 -19.65
CA PRO A 103 16.68 -5.13 -19.29
C PRO A 103 15.76 -5.89 -18.33
N LEU A 104 15.63 -7.20 -18.55
CA LEU A 104 14.81 -8.10 -17.76
C LEU A 104 15.68 -9.11 -17.02
N ALA A 105 15.47 -9.30 -15.73
CA ALA A 105 16.15 -10.31 -14.91
C ALA A 105 17.70 -10.28 -14.99
N THR A 106 18.30 -9.11 -15.26
CA THR A 106 19.76 -8.97 -15.43
C THR A 106 20.53 -8.81 -14.12
N LYS A 107 19.83 -8.56 -13.00
CA LYS A 107 20.41 -8.33 -11.68
C LYS A 107 19.56 -8.99 -10.59
N VAL A 108 19.21 -10.26 -10.79
CA VAL A 108 18.48 -11.04 -9.77
C VAL A 108 19.38 -11.19 -8.54
N PRO A 109 18.94 -10.74 -7.36
CA PRO A 109 19.71 -10.88 -6.13
C PRO A 109 19.75 -12.35 -5.68
N GLU A 110 20.87 -12.76 -5.09
CA GLU A 110 20.94 -14.04 -4.39
C GLU A 110 19.99 -14.02 -3.18
N PRO A 111 19.24 -15.11 -2.92
CA PRO A 111 18.38 -15.20 -1.74
C PRO A 111 19.18 -15.03 -0.44
N LEU A 112 18.68 -14.18 0.45
CA LEU A 112 19.24 -13.99 1.78
C LEU A 112 18.94 -15.23 2.67
N PRO A 113 19.75 -15.49 3.72
CA PRO A 113 19.48 -16.57 4.66
C PRO A 113 18.07 -16.45 5.29
N PRO A 114 17.30 -17.55 5.36
CA PRO A 114 15.94 -17.52 5.89
C PRO A 114 15.91 -17.13 7.37
N LEU A 115 14.77 -16.60 7.80
CA LEU A 115 14.47 -16.31 9.20
C LEU A 115 13.43 -17.30 9.71
N GLU A 116 13.80 -18.09 10.71
CA GLU A 116 12.96 -19.14 11.30
C GLU A 116 12.49 -18.73 12.70
N GLY A 117 11.44 -19.38 13.20
CA GLY A 117 10.96 -19.21 14.58
C GLY A 117 10.07 -17.99 14.83
N TYR A 118 9.88 -17.09 13.86
CA TYR A 118 8.93 -16.00 13.98
C TYR A 118 7.49 -16.46 13.73
N THR A 119 6.59 -16.08 14.62
CA THR A 119 5.17 -16.47 14.62
C THR A 119 4.25 -15.29 14.89
N PHE A 120 2.95 -15.47 14.63
CA PHE A 120 1.88 -14.57 15.05
C PHE A 120 0.63 -15.38 15.42
N GLU A 121 -0.25 -14.81 16.22
CA GLU A 121 -1.51 -15.44 16.63
C GLU A 121 -2.60 -15.14 15.59
N GLY A 122 -2.93 -16.09 14.70
CA GLY A 122 -3.84 -15.88 13.57
C GLY A 122 -5.00 -16.87 13.54
N TYR A 123 -6.02 -16.59 12.73
CA TYR A 123 -7.18 -17.46 12.55
C TYR A 123 -6.99 -18.37 11.34
N ARG A 124 -6.68 -19.65 11.56
CA ARG A 124 -6.52 -20.65 10.50
C ARG A 124 -7.84 -20.88 9.76
N ASN A 125 -7.78 -20.93 8.43
CA ASN A 125 -8.91 -21.25 7.55
C ASN A 125 -8.80 -22.66 7.00
N ALA A 126 -9.92 -23.20 6.52
CA ALA A 126 -9.99 -24.53 5.91
C ALA A 126 -9.14 -24.66 4.63
N ASP A 127 -8.93 -23.56 3.91
CA ASP A 127 -8.06 -23.49 2.72
C ASP A 127 -6.56 -23.37 3.04
N GLY A 128 -6.21 -23.36 4.33
CA GLY A 128 -4.83 -23.24 4.84
C GLY A 128 -4.37 -21.80 5.09
N SER A 129 -5.09 -20.80 4.55
CA SER A 129 -4.77 -19.38 4.79
C SER A 129 -4.97 -18.99 6.26
N VAL A 130 -4.37 -17.87 6.67
CA VAL A 130 -4.46 -17.37 8.04
C VAL A 130 -4.93 -15.93 8.05
N GLY A 131 -6.09 -15.69 8.68
CA GLY A 131 -6.60 -14.35 8.94
C GLY A 131 -5.92 -13.67 10.13
N THR A 132 -5.73 -12.36 10.05
CA THR A 132 -5.31 -11.48 11.16
C THR A 132 -6.50 -10.86 11.88
N LYS A 133 -7.68 -10.88 11.25
CA LYS A 133 -8.98 -10.55 11.83
C LYS A 133 -9.98 -11.69 11.58
N ASN A 134 -11.02 -11.77 12.40
CA ASN A 134 -12.16 -12.68 12.26
C ASN A 134 -13.42 -11.85 11.98
N LEU A 135 -13.70 -11.58 10.70
CA LEU A 135 -14.75 -10.66 10.26
C LEU A 135 -15.90 -11.39 9.56
N LEU A 136 -17.13 -10.96 9.80
CA LEU A 136 -18.24 -11.26 8.92
C LEU A 136 -18.21 -10.31 7.70
N GLY A 137 -17.92 -10.84 6.52
CA GLY A 137 -18.02 -10.09 5.27
C GLY A 137 -19.43 -10.15 4.68
N ILE A 138 -20.04 -8.99 4.43
CA ILE A 138 -21.32 -8.86 3.72
C ILE A 138 -21.04 -8.24 2.36
N THR A 139 -20.93 -9.06 1.33
CA THR A 139 -20.76 -8.58 -0.05
C THR A 139 -22.11 -8.29 -0.70
N THR A 140 -22.08 -7.39 -1.69
CA THR A 140 -23.28 -7.03 -2.46
C THR A 140 -23.09 -7.43 -3.91
N SER A 141 -24.16 -7.80 -4.59
CA SER A 141 -24.12 -7.96 -6.06
C SER A 141 -24.31 -6.63 -6.79
N VAL A 142 -24.85 -5.60 -6.12
CA VAL A 142 -25.25 -4.33 -6.72
C VAL A 142 -25.26 -3.16 -5.73
N HIS A 143 -25.00 -1.95 -6.22
CA HIS A 143 -25.04 -0.73 -5.41
C HIS A 143 -26.41 -0.42 -4.75
N CYS A 144 -27.53 -0.81 -5.36
CA CYS A 144 -28.87 -0.47 -4.88
C CYS A 144 -29.17 -0.95 -3.45
N VAL A 145 -28.46 -1.98 -2.97
CA VAL A 145 -28.63 -2.50 -1.61
C VAL A 145 -27.72 -1.83 -0.57
N ALA A 146 -26.83 -0.90 -0.97
CA ALA A 146 -25.82 -0.31 -0.08
C ALA A 146 -26.43 0.31 1.19
N GLY A 147 -27.53 1.06 1.05
CA GLY A 147 -28.22 1.64 2.20
C GLY A 147 -28.85 0.60 3.14
N VAL A 148 -29.28 -0.56 2.59
CA VAL A 148 -29.79 -1.68 3.39
C VAL A 148 -28.64 -2.36 4.13
N VAL A 149 -27.51 -2.60 3.46
CA VAL A 149 -26.32 -3.19 4.08
C VAL A 149 -25.81 -2.32 5.21
N ASP A 150 -25.64 -1.02 5.00
CA ASP A 150 -25.21 -0.08 6.05
C ASP A 150 -26.15 -0.07 7.25
N TYR A 151 -27.46 -0.16 7.00
CA TYR A 151 -28.46 -0.24 8.06
C TYR A 151 -28.35 -1.55 8.84
N VAL A 152 -28.23 -2.69 8.16
CA VAL A 152 -28.15 -4.00 8.81
C VAL A 152 -26.82 -4.22 9.52
N VAL A 153 -25.69 -3.74 8.99
CA VAL A 153 -24.39 -3.78 9.66
C VAL A 153 -24.48 -3.14 11.05
N LYS A 154 -25.10 -1.97 11.18
CA LYS A 154 -25.31 -1.30 12.48
C LYS A 154 -26.18 -2.12 13.44
N LEU A 155 -27.19 -2.81 12.92
CA LEU A 155 -28.01 -3.71 13.74
C LEU A 155 -27.21 -4.93 14.19
N ILE A 156 -26.42 -5.53 13.31
CA ILE A 156 -25.55 -6.67 13.64
C ILE A 156 -24.55 -6.26 14.73
N GLU A 157 -23.86 -5.12 14.57
CA GLU A 157 -22.90 -4.60 15.54
C GLU A 157 -23.52 -4.37 16.93
N ARG A 158 -24.77 -3.86 16.98
CA ARG A 158 -25.46 -3.55 18.23
C ARG A 158 -26.10 -4.78 18.89
N ASP A 159 -26.78 -5.63 18.11
CA ASP A 159 -27.72 -6.63 18.62
C ASP A 159 -27.19 -8.07 18.55
N LEU A 160 -26.29 -8.37 17.62
CA LEU A 160 -25.78 -9.73 17.41
C LEU A 160 -24.33 -9.87 17.85
N LEU A 161 -23.44 -8.98 17.39
CA LEU A 161 -21.99 -9.06 17.63
C LEU A 161 -21.62 -9.20 19.11
N PRO A 162 -22.28 -8.56 20.10
CA PRO A 162 -21.99 -8.76 21.51
C PRO A 162 -22.19 -10.20 22.02
N LYS A 163 -22.96 -11.03 21.29
CA LYS A 163 -23.17 -12.46 21.60
C LYS A 163 -22.02 -13.35 21.08
N TYR A 164 -21.17 -12.81 20.21
CA TYR A 164 -20.13 -13.54 19.48
C TYR A 164 -18.74 -12.94 19.75
N PRO A 165 -18.20 -13.11 20.97
CA PRO A 165 -16.98 -12.43 21.43
C PRO A 165 -15.71 -12.79 20.67
N ASN A 166 -15.71 -13.86 19.88
CA ASN A 166 -14.57 -14.25 19.05
C ASN A 166 -14.61 -13.63 17.65
N VAL A 167 -15.67 -12.90 17.28
CA VAL A 167 -15.78 -12.19 15.99
C VAL A 167 -15.35 -10.74 16.19
N ASP A 168 -14.34 -10.31 15.45
CA ASP A 168 -13.73 -8.98 15.59
C ASP A 168 -14.64 -7.86 15.04
N GLY A 169 -15.57 -8.19 14.14
CA GLY A 169 -16.49 -7.22 13.56
C GLY A 169 -17.27 -7.73 12.35
N VAL A 170 -18.03 -6.83 11.74
CA VAL A 170 -18.80 -7.05 10.52
C VAL A 170 -18.47 -5.94 9.51
N VAL A 171 -18.43 -6.28 8.22
CA VAL A 171 -18.07 -5.34 7.15
C VAL A 171 -19.05 -5.44 6.01
N GLY A 172 -19.70 -4.31 5.67
CA GLY A 172 -20.39 -4.15 4.40
C GLY A 172 -19.38 -3.86 3.29
N LEU A 173 -19.32 -4.71 2.27
CA LEU A 173 -18.44 -4.56 1.11
C LEU A 173 -19.22 -3.87 -0.02
N ASN A 174 -19.73 -2.68 0.27
CA ASN A 174 -20.52 -1.91 -0.68
C ASN A 174 -19.65 -1.43 -1.85
N HIS A 175 -20.23 -1.42 -3.05
CA HIS A 175 -19.57 -0.88 -4.23
C HIS A 175 -20.56 -0.27 -5.21
N LEU A 176 -20.05 0.54 -6.14
CA LEU A 176 -20.85 1.19 -7.20
C LEU A 176 -21.16 0.26 -8.38
N TYR A 177 -20.52 -0.90 -8.45
CA TYR A 177 -20.69 -1.86 -9.56
C TYR A 177 -22.01 -2.66 -9.44
N GLY A 178 -22.38 -3.39 -10.51
CA GLY A 178 -23.45 -4.40 -10.50
C GLY A 178 -24.76 -4.02 -11.20
N CYS A 179 -25.04 -2.72 -11.35
CA CYS A 179 -26.14 -2.17 -12.15
C CYS A 179 -25.67 -0.92 -12.89
N GLY A 180 -26.30 -0.55 -14.01
CA GLY A 180 -25.88 0.61 -14.82
C GLY A 180 -24.46 0.49 -15.41
N VAL A 181 -23.98 -0.75 -15.59
CA VAL A 181 -22.64 -1.04 -16.11
C VAL A 181 -22.73 -2.00 -17.30
N ALA A 182 -21.73 -1.92 -18.17
CA ALA A 182 -21.54 -2.87 -19.27
C ALA A 182 -20.91 -4.18 -18.75
N ILE A 183 -21.73 -5.03 -18.11
CA ILE A 183 -21.30 -6.27 -17.42
C ILE A 183 -20.61 -7.30 -18.32
N ASN A 184 -20.76 -7.15 -19.64
CA ASN A 184 -20.13 -8.01 -20.65
C ASN A 184 -19.08 -7.26 -21.48
N ALA A 185 -18.72 -6.03 -21.10
CA ALA A 185 -17.62 -5.33 -21.75
C ALA A 185 -16.28 -6.02 -21.42
N PRO A 186 -15.28 -6.00 -22.32
CA PRO A 186 -13.99 -6.64 -22.08
C PRO A 186 -13.31 -6.20 -20.76
N ALA A 187 -13.45 -4.94 -20.37
CA ALA A 187 -12.86 -4.39 -19.15
C ALA A 187 -13.65 -4.70 -17.86
N ALA A 188 -14.86 -5.28 -17.95
CA ALA A 188 -15.70 -5.60 -16.80
C ALA A 188 -15.14 -6.73 -15.92
N VAL A 189 -14.15 -7.48 -16.42
CA VAL A 189 -13.48 -8.54 -15.66
C VAL A 189 -12.81 -8.02 -14.38
N VAL A 190 -12.28 -6.78 -14.39
CA VAL A 190 -11.55 -6.22 -13.24
C VAL A 190 -12.44 -6.05 -12.01
N PRO A 191 -13.58 -5.32 -12.06
CA PRO A 191 -14.44 -5.17 -10.89
C PRO A 191 -15.05 -6.52 -10.46
N ILE A 192 -15.48 -7.39 -11.38
CA ILE A 192 -16.06 -8.70 -11.04
C ILE A 192 -15.03 -9.56 -10.29
N ARG A 193 -13.82 -9.69 -10.83
CA ARG A 193 -12.72 -10.42 -10.19
C ARG A 193 -12.35 -9.83 -8.84
N THR A 194 -12.36 -8.50 -8.72
CA THR A 194 -12.05 -7.83 -7.46
C THR A 194 -13.06 -8.19 -6.37
N ILE A 195 -14.36 -8.06 -6.64
CA ILE A 195 -15.42 -8.38 -5.66
C ILE A 195 -15.31 -9.86 -5.25
N HIS A 196 -15.15 -10.75 -6.22
CA HIS A 196 -14.98 -12.17 -5.98
C HIS A 196 -13.80 -12.45 -5.05
N ASN A 197 -12.62 -11.91 -5.37
CA ASN A 197 -11.40 -12.22 -4.63
C ASN A 197 -11.33 -11.54 -3.26
N ILE A 198 -12.05 -10.44 -3.04
CA ILE A 198 -12.26 -9.89 -1.70
C ILE A 198 -12.98 -10.91 -0.81
N ALA A 199 -13.99 -11.61 -1.32
CA ALA A 199 -14.69 -12.64 -0.55
C ALA A 199 -13.77 -13.82 -0.15
N LEU A 200 -12.68 -14.04 -0.89
CA LEU A 200 -11.62 -15.02 -0.58
C LEU A 200 -10.51 -14.45 0.33
N ASN A 201 -10.66 -13.25 0.90
CA ASN A 201 -9.67 -12.72 1.83
C ASN A 201 -9.67 -13.55 3.14
N PRO A 202 -8.48 -13.93 3.68
CA PRO A 202 -8.40 -14.78 4.88
C PRO A 202 -9.13 -14.23 6.12
N ASN A 203 -9.28 -12.90 6.20
CA ASN A 203 -9.96 -12.26 7.33
C ASN A 203 -11.48 -12.54 7.38
N PHE A 204 -12.09 -13.00 6.28
CA PHE A 204 -13.50 -13.38 6.25
C PHE A 204 -13.76 -14.86 6.59
N GLY A 205 -12.70 -15.66 6.79
CA GLY A 205 -12.84 -17.04 7.26
C GLY A 205 -13.56 -18.00 6.33
N GLY A 206 -13.74 -17.64 5.06
CA GLY A 206 -14.58 -18.41 4.13
C GLY A 206 -16.09 -18.30 4.41
N GLU A 207 -16.52 -17.40 5.30
CA GLU A 207 -17.92 -17.21 5.69
C GLU A 207 -18.42 -15.83 5.26
N VAL A 208 -18.58 -15.66 3.94
CA VAL A 208 -19.12 -14.44 3.34
C VAL A 208 -20.61 -14.61 3.09
N MET A 209 -21.38 -13.56 3.39
CA MET A 209 -22.79 -13.44 3.05
C MET A 209 -22.95 -12.55 1.81
N VAL A 210 -23.83 -12.92 0.88
CA VAL A 210 -24.12 -12.13 -0.32
C VAL A 210 -25.52 -11.55 -0.25
N ILE A 211 -25.65 -10.23 -0.36
CA ILE A 211 -26.94 -9.56 -0.46
C ILE A 211 -27.12 -9.04 -1.89
N GLY A 212 -28.19 -9.46 -2.55
CA GLY A 212 -28.60 -8.97 -3.87
C GLY A 212 -29.96 -8.30 -3.83
N LEU A 213 -30.23 -7.41 -4.77
CA LEU A 213 -31.56 -6.79 -4.87
C LEU A 213 -32.53 -7.78 -5.53
N GLY A 214 -32.13 -8.44 -6.61
CA GLY A 214 -32.91 -9.40 -7.40
C GLY A 214 -33.07 -9.00 -8.87
N CYS A 215 -32.92 -7.72 -9.23
CA CYS A 215 -33.10 -7.21 -10.59
C CYS A 215 -31.80 -6.72 -11.27
N GLU A 216 -30.66 -6.84 -10.60
CA GLU A 216 -29.37 -6.39 -11.10
C GLU A 216 -28.82 -7.21 -12.28
N LYS A 217 -27.86 -6.63 -13.01
CA LYS A 217 -27.20 -7.33 -14.12
C LYS A 217 -26.14 -8.33 -13.62
N LEU A 218 -25.43 -7.99 -12.54
CA LEU A 218 -24.52 -8.91 -11.87
C LEU A 218 -25.31 -9.73 -10.86
N GLN A 219 -25.82 -10.90 -11.25
CA GLN A 219 -26.50 -11.76 -10.29
C GLN A 219 -25.51 -12.35 -9.26
N PRO A 220 -25.91 -12.54 -7.98
CA PRO A 220 -25.07 -13.14 -6.95
C PRO A 220 -24.35 -14.42 -7.38
N GLU A 221 -25.01 -15.28 -8.15
CA GLU A 221 -24.46 -16.57 -8.60
C GLU A 221 -23.24 -16.37 -9.51
N ARG A 222 -23.31 -15.36 -10.39
CA ARG A 222 -22.19 -15.00 -11.28
C ARG A 222 -20.98 -14.50 -10.51
N LEU A 223 -21.18 -13.90 -9.33
CA LEU A 223 -20.08 -13.53 -8.45
C LEU A 223 -19.39 -14.79 -7.88
N LEU A 224 -20.09 -15.91 -7.75
CA LEU A 224 -19.62 -17.11 -7.07
C LEU A 224 -19.04 -18.17 -8.02
N GLU A 225 -19.45 -18.19 -9.30
CA GLU A 225 -19.03 -19.17 -10.30
C GLU A 225 -17.51 -19.18 -10.60
N GLY A 226 -16.79 -18.09 -10.30
CA GLY A 226 -15.36 -17.95 -10.60
C GLY A 226 -15.09 -17.65 -12.09
N THR A 227 -13.82 -17.72 -12.49
CA THR A 227 -13.35 -17.59 -13.88
C THR A 227 -12.21 -18.59 -14.13
N GLU A 228 -11.65 -18.68 -15.35
CA GLU A 228 -10.50 -19.58 -15.59
C GLU A 228 -9.34 -19.36 -14.60
N ASP A 229 -9.11 -18.11 -14.19
CA ASP A 229 -8.02 -17.73 -13.28
C ASP A 229 -8.44 -17.66 -11.79
N VAL A 230 -9.71 -17.91 -11.49
CA VAL A 230 -10.29 -17.64 -10.16
C VAL A 230 -11.23 -18.78 -9.76
N PRO A 231 -10.94 -19.55 -8.70
CA PRO A 231 -11.75 -20.69 -8.30
C PRO A 231 -13.16 -20.25 -7.90
N ALA A 232 -14.16 -21.10 -8.16
CA ALA A 232 -15.52 -20.86 -7.69
C ALA A 232 -15.57 -20.83 -6.14
N ILE A 233 -16.40 -19.95 -5.58
CA ILE A 233 -16.68 -19.92 -4.15
C ILE A 233 -17.91 -20.78 -3.92
N ALA A 234 -17.71 -21.91 -3.23
CA ALA A 234 -18.82 -22.75 -2.79
C ALA A 234 -19.57 -22.03 -1.65
N VAL A 235 -20.59 -21.27 -2.00
CA VAL A 235 -21.50 -20.64 -1.04
C VAL A 235 -22.80 -21.42 -1.00
N GLU A 236 -23.21 -21.86 0.20
CA GLU A 236 -24.53 -22.44 0.39
C GLU A 236 -25.58 -21.42 -0.07
N SER A 237 -26.59 -21.84 -0.84
CA SER A 237 -27.66 -20.95 -1.30
C SER A 237 -28.33 -20.17 -0.16
N ALA A 238 -28.34 -20.73 1.05
CA ALA A 238 -28.84 -20.09 2.27
C ALA A 238 -28.01 -18.88 2.75
N SER A 239 -26.86 -18.60 2.13
CA SER A 239 -26.01 -17.43 2.43
C SER A 239 -26.21 -16.28 1.43
N ILE A 240 -27.11 -16.48 0.45
CA ILE A 240 -27.53 -15.47 -0.52
C ILE A 240 -28.91 -14.97 -0.10
N VAL A 241 -29.03 -13.66 0.16
CA VAL A 241 -30.31 -13.01 0.46
C VAL A 241 -30.69 -12.11 -0.71
N ARG A 242 -31.84 -12.38 -1.34
CA ARG A 242 -32.37 -11.56 -2.45
C ARG A 242 -33.54 -10.71 -1.96
N LEU A 243 -33.33 -9.40 -1.88
CA LEU A 243 -34.28 -8.51 -1.22
C LEU A 243 -35.66 -8.45 -1.91
N GLN A 244 -35.73 -8.58 -3.24
CA GLN A 244 -36.98 -8.57 -4.02
C GLN A 244 -37.60 -9.97 -4.24
N ASP A 245 -37.14 -11.00 -3.53
CA ASP A 245 -37.77 -12.32 -3.58
C ASP A 245 -39.23 -12.24 -3.07
N GLU A 246 -40.14 -12.99 -3.72
CA GLU A 246 -41.58 -12.98 -3.42
C GLU A 246 -41.89 -13.45 -1.98
N GLN A 247 -40.96 -14.16 -1.32
CA GLN A 247 -41.11 -14.54 0.07
C GLN A 247 -41.11 -13.35 1.05
N HIS A 248 -40.57 -12.19 0.64
CA HIS A 248 -40.44 -11.03 1.52
C HIS A 248 -41.68 -10.14 1.49
N VAL A 249 -42.20 -9.81 2.67
CA VAL A 249 -43.32 -8.87 2.84
C VAL A 249 -42.85 -7.65 3.64
N GLY A 250 -42.57 -6.55 2.92
CA GLY A 250 -42.11 -5.29 3.47
C GLY A 250 -40.63 -5.29 3.89
N PHE A 251 -40.08 -4.08 4.13
CA PHE A 251 -38.66 -3.90 4.42
C PHE A 251 -38.20 -4.67 5.67
N LYS A 252 -39.04 -4.74 6.71
CA LYS A 252 -38.70 -5.48 7.93
C LYS A 252 -38.49 -6.96 7.68
N SER A 253 -39.29 -7.59 6.82
CA SER A 253 -39.12 -8.99 6.46
C SER A 253 -37.76 -9.26 5.78
N MET A 254 -37.29 -8.34 4.94
CA MET A 254 -35.96 -8.41 4.33
C MET A 254 -34.87 -8.32 5.40
N VAL A 255 -34.96 -7.35 6.31
CA VAL A 255 -33.99 -7.15 7.40
C VAL A 255 -33.94 -8.37 8.32
N ASP A 256 -35.10 -8.91 8.72
CA ASP A 256 -35.18 -10.06 9.63
C ASP A 256 -34.55 -11.31 9.00
N ASP A 257 -34.64 -11.48 7.67
CA ASP A 257 -33.97 -12.58 6.96
C ASP A 257 -32.44 -12.39 6.90
N ILE A 258 -31.98 -11.18 6.58
CA ILE A 258 -30.53 -10.87 6.59
C ILE A 258 -29.95 -11.13 7.99
N LEU A 259 -30.63 -10.70 9.05
CA LEU A 259 -30.16 -10.91 10.43
C LEU A 259 -30.10 -12.40 10.80
N ARG A 260 -31.06 -13.21 10.34
CA ARG A 260 -31.05 -14.66 10.56
C ARG A 260 -29.88 -15.34 9.87
N VAL A 261 -29.60 -14.96 8.62
CA VAL A 261 -28.45 -15.49 7.87
C VAL A 261 -27.14 -15.03 8.52
N ALA A 262 -27.04 -13.75 8.90
CA ALA A 262 -25.88 -13.22 9.62
C ALA A 262 -25.62 -13.97 10.94
N GLU A 263 -26.65 -14.25 11.74
CA GLU A 263 -26.51 -14.97 13.01
C GLU A 263 -25.93 -16.38 12.84
N ARG A 264 -26.27 -17.06 11.73
CA ARG A 264 -25.71 -18.37 11.37
C ARG A 264 -24.22 -18.28 11.03
N HIS A 265 -23.79 -17.28 10.26
CA HIS A 265 -22.37 -17.07 9.96
C HIS A 265 -21.59 -16.65 11.21
N LEU A 266 -22.14 -15.77 12.05
CA LEU A 266 -21.53 -15.37 13.31
C LEU A 266 -21.34 -16.56 14.25
N THR A 267 -22.30 -17.48 14.32
CA THR A 267 -22.18 -18.72 15.12
C THR A 267 -20.98 -19.56 14.70
N LYS A 268 -20.74 -19.68 13.39
CA LYS A 268 -19.60 -20.41 12.82
C LYS A 268 -18.29 -19.66 13.05
N LEU A 269 -18.24 -18.37 12.71
CA LEU A 269 -17.06 -17.52 12.91
C LEU A 269 -16.64 -17.47 14.39
N ASN A 270 -17.60 -17.51 15.32
CA ASN A 270 -17.31 -17.48 16.75
C ASN A 270 -16.67 -18.77 17.28
N GLN A 271 -16.67 -19.87 16.51
CA GLN A 271 -15.92 -21.08 16.88
C GLN A 271 -14.41 -20.94 16.61
N ARG A 272 -13.99 -19.94 15.82
CA ARG A 272 -12.59 -19.69 15.48
C ARG A 272 -11.89 -19.04 16.67
N GLN A 273 -10.68 -19.49 16.95
CA GLN A 273 -9.77 -18.87 17.92
C GLN A 273 -8.44 -18.60 17.22
N ARG A 274 -7.66 -17.67 17.76
CA ARG A 274 -6.29 -17.48 17.27
C ARG A 274 -5.44 -18.68 17.64
N GLU A 275 -4.57 -19.06 16.72
CA GLU A 275 -3.58 -20.11 16.87
C GLU A 275 -2.20 -19.54 16.51
N THR A 276 -1.15 -20.06 17.14
CA THR A 276 0.23 -19.71 16.76
C THR A 276 0.51 -20.20 15.34
N CYS A 277 0.68 -19.25 14.42
CA CYS A 277 0.96 -19.50 13.01
C CYS A 277 2.38 -19.01 12.66
N PRO A 278 3.11 -19.70 11.76
CA PRO A 278 4.40 -19.19 11.31
C PRO A 278 4.21 -17.87 10.54
N ALA A 279 5.16 -16.95 10.66
CA ALA A 279 5.13 -15.66 9.95
C ALA A 279 5.07 -15.81 8.42
N SER A 280 5.46 -16.98 7.89
CA SER A 280 5.31 -17.36 6.49
C SER A 280 3.88 -17.29 5.94
N GLU A 281 2.86 -17.32 6.81
CA GLU A 281 1.46 -17.22 6.41
C GLU A 281 0.95 -15.78 6.25
N LEU A 282 1.78 -14.78 6.58
CA LEU A 282 1.40 -13.38 6.40
C LEU A 282 1.43 -12.98 4.93
N VAL A 283 0.47 -12.13 4.57
CA VAL A 283 0.41 -11.43 3.28
C VAL A 283 0.33 -9.94 3.58
N VAL A 284 1.43 -9.21 3.35
CA VAL A 284 1.56 -7.81 3.75
C VAL A 284 1.55 -6.90 2.52
N GLY A 285 0.59 -5.98 2.45
CA GLY A 285 0.53 -4.93 1.43
C GLY A 285 1.25 -3.66 1.85
N MET A 286 1.84 -2.95 0.90
CA MET A 286 2.55 -1.69 1.12
C MET A 286 2.06 -0.65 0.11
N GLN A 287 1.77 0.56 0.57
CA GLN A 287 1.48 1.71 -0.29
C GLN A 287 1.94 3.03 0.31
N CYS A 288 2.05 4.07 -0.51
CA CYS A 288 2.25 5.43 -0.08
C CYS A 288 0.91 6.19 -0.01
N GLY A 289 0.86 7.20 0.84
CA GLY A 289 -0.20 8.21 0.83
C GLY A 289 0.30 9.56 0.36
N GLY A 290 0.17 10.55 1.25
CA GLY A 290 0.71 11.89 1.04
C GLY A 290 2.23 11.92 1.09
N SER A 291 2.90 11.51 0.01
CA SER A 291 4.37 11.48 -0.10
C SER A 291 5.02 12.86 0.10
N ASP A 292 6.23 12.87 0.63
CA ASP A 292 7.10 14.03 0.80
C ASP A 292 8.55 13.64 0.45
N ALA A 293 9.49 14.60 0.47
CA ALA A 293 10.90 14.33 0.16
C ALA A 293 11.57 13.36 1.13
N PHE A 294 11.01 13.17 2.33
CA PHE A 294 11.50 12.26 3.36
C PHE A 294 11.05 10.82 3.14
N SER A 295 9.96 10.62 2.39
CA SER A 295 9.36 9.30 2.16
C SER A 295 10.39 8.30 1.64
N GLY A 296 11.14 8.67 0.60
CA GLY A 296 12.17 7.83 -0.01
C GLY A 296 13.46 7.68 0.80
N VAL A 297 13.67 8.44 1.89
CA VAL A 297 14.92 8.43 2.67
C VAL A 297 14.73 8.02 4.14
N THR A 298 13.49 7.76 4.56
CA THR A 298 13.13 7.32 5.92
C THR A 298 12.18 6.13 5.88
N ALA A 299 10.88 6.37 5.73
CA ALA A 299 9.82 5.37 5.82
C ALA A 299 9.94 4.29 4.74
N ASN A 300 10.09 4.68 3.46
CA ASN A 300 10.12 3.71 2.37
C ASN A 300 11.31 2.74 2.44
N PRO A 301 12.57 3.17 2.72
CA PRO A 301 13.66 2.21 2.89
C PRO A 301 13.50 1.34 4.15
N ALA A 302 12.95 1.84 5.27
CA ALA A 302 12.65 1.01 6.43
C ALA A 302 11.57 -0.04 6.14
N VAL A 303 10.54 0.33 5.36
CA VAL A 303 9.54 -0.60 4.83
C VAL A 303 10.17 -1.63 3.90
N GLY A 304 11.09 -1.21 3.02
CA GLY A 304 11.85 -2.13 2.16
C GLY A 304 12.70 -3.13 2.94
N TYR A 305 13.30 -2.70 4.04
CA TYR A 305 14.03 -3.60 4.93
C TYR A 305 13.09 -4.61 5.58
N ALA A 306 11.96 -4.17 6.13
CA ALA A 306 10.95 -5.06 6.70
C ALA A 306 10.33 -6.02 5.65
N SER A 307 10.19 -5.57 4.40
CA SER A 307 9.81 -6.41 3.25
C SER A 307 10.76 -7.59 3.09
N ASP A 308 12.07 -7.33 3.05
CA ASP A 308 13.08 -8.37 2.91
C ASP A 308 13.09 -9.34 4.12
N LEU A 309 12.83 -8.85 5.34
CA LEU A 309 12.67 -9.72 6.53
C LEU A 309 11.46 -10.66 6.40
N LEU A 310 10.31 -10.15 5.92
CA LEU A 310 9.11 -10.96 5.67
C LEU A 310 9.34 -12.00 4.57
N VAL A 311 10.00 -11.62 3.48
CA VAL A 311 10.39 -12.55 2.40
C VAL A 311 11.30 -13.66 2.94
N ARG A 312 12.26 -13.32 3.82
CA ARG A 312 13.13 -14.30 4.49
C ARG A 312 12.38 -15.24 5.45
N CYS A 313 11.25 -14.81 6.00
CA CYS A 313 10.34 -15.68 6.76
C CYS A 313 9.47 -16.58 5.86
N GLY A 314 9.56 -16.45 4.53
CA GLY A 314 8.71 -17.17 3.58
C GLY A 314 7.31 -16.58 3.44
N ALA A 315 7.09 -15.33 3.87
CA ALA A 315 5.82 -14.62 3.74
C ALA A 315 5.64 -14.04 2.33
N THR A 316 4.46 -13.50 2.05
CA THR A 316 4.17 -12.77 0.81
C THR A 316 4.12 -11.28 1.09
N VAL A 317 4.83 -10.48 0.30
CA VAL A 317 4.84 -9.01 0.39
C VAL A 317 4.39 -8.42 -0.93
N MET A 318 3.52 -7.41 -0.89
CA MET A 318 2.98 -6.73 -2.08
C MET A 318 3.32 -5.25 -2.07
N PHE A 319 3.85 -4.76 -3.19
CA PHE A 319 3.88 -3.34 -3.53
C PHE A 319 3.13 -3.12 -4.86
N SER A 320 2.59 -1.92 -5.05
CA SER A 320 1.56 -1.68 -6.07
C SER A 320 1.77 -0.34 -6.80
N GLU A 321 0.72 0.50 -6.89
CA GLU A 321 0.82 1.92 -7.29
C GLU A 321 1.55 2.15 -8.62
N VAL A 322 0.97 1.68 -9.74
CA VAL A 322 1.60 1.78 -11.08
C VAL A 322 2.10 3.20 -11.37
N THR A 323 1.26 4.20 -11.13
CA THR A 323 1.61 5.62 -11.33
C THR A 323 2.81 6.08 -10.50
N GLU A 324 3.06 5.48 -9.35
CA GLU A 324 4.16 5.84 -8.44
C GLU A 324 5.46 5.14 -8.77
N VAL A 325 5.44 4.02 -9.50
CA VAL A 325 6.67 3.28 -9.85
C VAL A 325 7.04 3.38 -11.34
N ARG A 326 6.11 3.87 -12.17
CA ARG A 326 6.21 3.83 -13.63
C ARG A 326 7.48 4.46 -14.21
N ASP A 327 8.00 5.52 -13.60
CA ASP A 327 9.22 6.19 -14.08
C ASP A 327 10.52 5.59 -13.52
N ALA A 328 10.41 4.68 -12.54
CA ALA A 328 11.53 3.90 -12.00
C ALA A 328 11.48 2.41 -12.42
N ILE A 329 10.60 2.06 -13.38
CA ILE A 329 10.39 0.68 -13.85
C ILE A 329 11.68 -0.02 -14.31
N HIS A 330 12.61 0.76 -14.88
CA HIS A 330 13.91 0.28 -15.35
C HIS A 330 14.81 -0.28 -14.23
N LEU A 331 14.48 0.00 -12.96
CA LEU A 331 15.17 -0.55 -11.78
C LEU A 331 14.43 -1.73 -11.16
N LEU A 332 13.16 -1.94 -11.51
CA LEU A 332 12.37 -3.09 -11.08
C LEU A 332 12.57 -4.29 -12.02
N THR A 333 12.57 -4.07 -13.34
CA THR A 333 12.70 -5.15 -14.33
C THR A 333 13.99 -5.98 -14.22
N PRO A 334 15.16 -5.42 -13.83
CA PRO A 334 16.37 -6.22 -13.59
C PRO A 334 16.24 -7.21 -12.43
N ARG A 335 15.34 -6.92 -11.47
CA ARG A 335 15.12 -7.71 -10.25
C ARG A 335 14.04 -8.79 -10.41
N ALA A 336 13.36 -8.86 -11.55
CA ALA A 336 12.42 -9.93 -11.84
C ALA A 336 13.15 -11.29 -11.83
N ILE A 337 12.56 -12.31 -11.21
CA ILE A 337 13.19 -13.64 -11.05
C ILE A 337 13.50 -14.33 -12.39
N ASN A 338 12.80 -13.95 -13.46
CA ASN A 338 13.05 -14.38 -14.83
C ASN A 338 12.42 -13.41 -15.84
N GLU A 339 12.72 -13.60 -17.13
CA GLU A 339 12.20 -12.75 -18.21
C GLU A 339 10.67 -12.77 -18.33
N ALA A 340 9.99 -13.88 -18.00
CA ALA A 340 8.54 -13.96 -18.09
C ALA A 340 7.87 -13.03 -17.07
N VAL A 341 8.38 -12.99 -15.83
CA VAL A 341 7.94 -12.05 -14.79
C VAL A 341 8.30 -10.61 -15.18
N GLY A 342 9.50 -10.40 -15.73
CA GLY A 342 9.93 -9.09 -16.22
C GLY A 342 9.05 -8.54 -17.34
N LYS A 343 8.67 -9.38 -18.30
CA LYS A 343 7.76 -9.03 -19.40
C LYS A 343 6.35 -8.75 -18.88
N ARG A 344 5.84 -9.59 -17.96
CA ARG A 344 4.53 -9.35 -17.33
C ARG A 344 4.49 -8.02 -16.60
N LEU A 345 5.60 -7.60 -15.98
CA LEU A 345 5.72 -6.28 -15.35
C LEU A 345 5.59 -5.14 -16.37
N LEU A 346 6.23 -5.26 -17.54
CA LEU A 346 6.09 -4.30 -18.64
C LEU A 346 4.67 -4.26 -19.21
N ASP A 347 4.00 -5.42 -19.31
CA ASP A 347 2.63 -5.53 -19.81
C ASP A 347 1.65 -4.72 -18.93
N GLU A 348 1.79 -4.78 -17.60
CA GLU A 348 0.97 -3.97 -16.67
C GLU A 348 1.25 -2.47 -16.79
N MET A 349 2.51 -2.08 -17.05
CA MET A 349 2.86 -0.66 -17.30
C MET A 349 2.21 -0.15 -18.58
N ALA A 350 2.31 -0.92 -19.66
CA ALA A 350 1.71 -0.57 -20.95
C ALA A 350 0.18 -0.53 -20.87
N TRP A 351 -0.42 -1.49 -20.16
CA TRP A 351 -1.87 -1.52 -19.94
C TRP A 351 -2.36 -0.27 -19.22
N TYR A 352 -1.65 0.16 -18.17
CA TYR A 352 -2.03 1.34 -17.40
C TYR A 352 -1.79 2.65 -18.17
N ASP A 353 -0.69 2.74 -18.93
CA ASP A 353 -0.45 3.89 -19.83
C ASP A 353 -1.60 4.03 -20.86
N ASN A 354 -2.04 2.91 -21.45
CA ASN A 354 -3.19 2.90 -22.38
C ASN A 354 -4.51 3.27 -21.68
N TYR A 355 -4.74 2.81 -20.45
CA TYR A 355 -5.91 3.19 -19.66
C TYR A 355 -6.01 4.71 -19.45
N LEU A 356 -4.89 5.36 -19.13
CA LEU A 356 -4.84 6.82 -18.97
C LEU A 356 -5.08 7.55 -20.30
N ASP A 357 -4.47 7.08 -21.40
CA ASP A 357 -4.65 7.68 -22.73
C ASP A 357 -6.12 7.60 -23.21
N MET A 358 -6.79 6.46 -22.99
CA MET A 358 -8.23 6.32 -23.26
C MET A 358 -9.09 7.33 -22.47
N GLY A 359 -8.65 7.67 -21.25
CA GLY A 359 -9.25 8.71 -20.43
C GLY A 359 -8.86 10.15 -20.80
N LYS A 360 -8.03 10.32 -21.83
CA LYS A 360 -7.41 11.61 -22.24
C LYS A 360 -6.67 12.28 -21.08
N THR A 361 -6.00 11.47 -20.27
CA THR A 361 -5.20 11.92 -19.13
C THR A 361 -3.83 11.27 -19.19
N ASP A 362 -2.90 11.77 -18.38
CA ASP A 362 -1.54 11.26 -18.30
C ASP A 362 -1.06 11.26 -16.83
N ARG A 363 0.25 11.11 -16.64
CA ARG A 363 0.88 11.04 -15.32
C ARG A 363 1.41 12.39 -14.83
N SER A 364 1.21 13.47 -15.59
CA SER A 364 1.76 14.81 -15.29
C SER A 364 1.21 15.45 -14.02
N ALA A 365 0.03 15.00 -13.55
CA ALA A 365 -0.54 15.40 -12.27
C ALA A 365 0.22 14.81 -11.05
N ASN A 366 1.14 13.87 -11.28
CA ASN A 366 2.11 13.40 -10.31
C ASN A 366 3.44 14.12 -10.60
N PRO A 367 4.21 14.66 -9.62
CA PRO A 367 3.85 14.87 -8.21
C PRO A 367 2.72 15.90 -8.03
N SER A 368 1.86 15.69 -7.03
CA SER A 368 0.80 16.64 -6.66
C SER A 368 1.37 17.95 -6.09
N PRO A 369 0.61 19.06 -6.04
CA PRO A 369 1.08 20.30 -5.41
C PRO A 369 1.57 20.14 -3.97
N GLY A 370 0.96 19.21 -3.21
CA GLY A 370 1.38 18.87 -1.86
C GLY A 370 2.74 18.15 -1.81
N ASN A 371 3.05 17.31 -2.80
CA ASN A 371 4.35 16.64 -2.93
C ASN A 371 5.46 17.64 -3.31
N LYS A 372 5.16 18.55 -4.24
CA LYS A 372 6.10 19.62 -4.66
C LYS A 372 6.46 20.54 -3.50
N LYS A 373 5.44 20.99 -2.74
CA LYS A 373 5.66 21.73 -1.49
C LYS A 373 6.44 20.94 -0.44
N GLY A 374 6.33 19.61 -0.48
CA GLY A 374 7.10 18.68 0.35
C GLY A 374 8.51 18.37 -0.17
N GLY A 375 9.00 19.06 -1.20
CA GLY A 375 10.37 18.96 -1.70
C GLY A 375 10.63 17.93 -2.81
N LEU A 376 9.58 17.26 -3.32
CA LEU A 376 9.68 16.36 -4.46
C LEU A 376 9.60 17.18 -5.76
N ALA A 377 10.73 17.33 -6.45
CA ALA A 377 10.80 18.20 -7.63
C ALA A 377 10.19 17.56 -8.88
N ASN A 378 10.30 16.24 -9.03
CA ASN A 378 9.86 15.59 -10.26
C ASN A 378 9.41 14.13 -10.06
N VAL A 379 8.80 13.57 -11.11
CA VAL A 379 8.22 12.21 -11.11
C VAL A 379 9.24 11.09 -10.98
N VAL A 380 10.43 11.24 -11.57
CA VAL A 380 11.49 10.24 -11.50
C VAL A 380 11.99 10.12 -10.07
N GLU A 381 12.30 11.26 -9.45
CA GLU A 381 12.72 11.33 -8.04
C GLU A 381 11.67 10.72 -7.09
N LYS A 382 10.38 11.02 -7.31
CA LYS A 382 9.30 10.41 -6.55
C LYS A 382 9.26 8.89 -6.76
N ALA A 383 9.39 8.43 -8.00
CA ALA A 383 9.34 7.01 -8.32
C ALA A 383 10.50 6.22 -7.71
N LEU A 384 11.72 6.78 -7.72
CA LEU A 384 12.88 6.19 -7.04
C LEU A 384 12.63 6.03 -5.53
N GLY A 385 12.08 7.07 -4.89
CA GLY A 385 11.68 6.97 -3.49
C GLY A 385 10.57 5.93 -3.25
N SER A 386 9.60 5.81 -4.15
CA SER A 386 8.48 4.88 -4.05
C SER A 386 8.90 3.41 -4.16
N ILE A 387 9.84 3.09 -5.05
CA ILE A 387 10.33 1.71 -5.22
C ILE A 387 11.19 1.24 -4.04
N ALA A 388 11.70 2.15 -3.19
CA ALA A 388 12.45 1.76 -2.00
C ALA A 388 11.64 0.86 -1.04
N LYS A 389 10.30 0.97 -1.06
CA LYS A 389 9.39 0.06 -0.31
C LYS A 389 9.52 -1.41 -0.70
N SER A 390 9.98 -1.67 -1.92
CA SER A 390 10.15 -3.04 -2.44
C SER A 390 11.40 -3.75 -1.91
N GLY A 391 12.23 -3.08 -1.09
CA GLY A 391 13.46 -3.66 -0.58
C GLY A 391 14.42 -4.06 -1.69
N LYS A 392 15.19 -5.13 -1.45
CA LYS A 392 16.18 -5.66 -2.39
C LYS A 392 15.84 -7.05 -2.91
N SER A 393 14.82 -7.73 -2.37
CA SER A 393 14.40 -9.08 -2.81
C SER A 393 14.00 -9.13 -4.29
N ALA A 394 14.11 -10.32 -4.89
CA ALA A 394 13.68 -10.58 -6.26
C ALA A 394 12.15 -10.51 -6.38
N ILE A 395 11.64 -9.94 -7.48
CA ILE A 395 10.21 -9.91 -7.79
C ILE A 395 9.84 -11.26 -8.40
N VAL A 396 9.00 -12.03 -7.71
CA VAL A 396 8.71 -13.43 -8.08
C VAL A 396 7.42 -13.61 -8.87
N GLU A 397 6.51 -12.63 -8.81
CA GLU A 397 5.23 -12.66 -9.53
C GLU A 397 4.70 -11.22 -9.76
N VAL A 398 3.90 -11.06 -10.80
CA VAL A 398 3.21 -9.81 -11.16
C VAL A 398 1.72 -10.09 -11.31
N LEU A 399 0.89 -9.31 -10.63
CA LEU A 399 -0.57 -9.44 -10.61
C LEU A 399 -1.22 -8.27 -11.34
N SER A 400 -2.20 -8.57 -12.19
CA SER A 400 -3.13 -7.56 -12.71
C SER A 400 -4.13 -7.14 -11.62
N PRO A 401 -4.84 -6.01 -11.79
CA PRO A 401 -5.77 -5.52 -10.78
C PRO A 401 -6.78 -6.58 -10.31
N GLY A 402 -6.74 -6.90 -9.01
CA GLY A 402 -7.65 -7.82 -8.34
C GLY A 402 -7.29 -9.31 -8.47
N GLN A 403 -6.16 -9.68 -9.10
CA GLN A 403 -5.66 -11.07 -9.08
C GLN A 403 -5.06 -11.42 -7.71
N ARG A 404 -4.97 -12.73 -7.42
CA ARG A 404 -4.34 -13.29 -6.21
C ARG A 404 -3.01 -13.95 -6.55
N PRO A 405 -2.02 -13.93 -5.65
CA PRO A 405 -0.72 -14.55 -5.89
C PRO A 405 -0.78 -16.08 -5.89
N THR A 406 0.09 -16.70 -6.69
CA THR A 406 0.36 -18.13 -6.68
C THR A 406 1.75 -18.47 -6.13
N LYS A 407 2.59 -17.44 -5.90
CA LYS A 407 3.93 -17.55 -5.31
C LYS A 407 4.01 -16.80 -3.98
N ARG A 408 4.95 -17.23 -3.13
CA ARG A 408 5.37 -16.49 -1.93
C ARG A 408 6.69 -15.76 -2.20
N GLY A 409 6.91 -14.64 -1.52
CA GLY A 409 8.01 -13.71 -1.77
C GLY A 409 7.52 -12.30 -2.09
N LEU A 410 8.34 -11.52 -2.80
CA LEU A 410 7.98 -10.17 -3.21
C LEU A 410 7.16 -10.17 -4.50
N ILE A 411 5.95 -9.66 -4.42
CA ILE A 411 4.96 -9.62 -5.49
C ILE A 411 4.72 -8.17 -5.88
N TYR A 412 4.66 -7.89 -7.19
CA TYR A 412 4.15 -6.63 -7.68
C TYR A 412 2.67 -6.77 -8.06
N ALA A 413 1.78 -6.09 -7.33
CA ALA A 413 0.34 -6.12 -7.62
C ALA A 413 -0.09 -4.79 -8.26
N ALA A 414 -0.34 -4.77 -9.57
CA ALA A 414 -0.68 -3.55 -10.28
C ALA A 414 -2.02 -2.97 -9.81
N THR A 415 -1.98 -1.73 -9.30
CA THR A 415 -3.15 -0.96 -8.88
C THR A 415 -3.00 0.51 -9.25
N PRO A 416 -4.11 1.27 -9.33
CA PRO A 416 -4.05 2.71 -9.19
C PRO A 416 -3.36 3.15 -7.90
N ALA A 417 -2.75 4.34 -7.90
CA ALA A 417 -2.10 4.92 -6.73
C ALA A 417 -3.07 5.61 -5.75
N SER A 418 -4.36 5.72 -6.10
CA SER A 418 -5.36 6.28 -5.18
C SER A 418 -5.50 5.41 -3.94
N ASP A 419 -5.24 5.95 -2.75
CA ASP A 419 -5.10 5.23 -1.47
C ASP A 419 -6.20 4.18 -1.24
N PHE A 420 -7.46 4.56 -1.45
CA PHE A 420 -8.63 3.69 -1.23
C PHE A 420 -8.76 2.60 -2.29
N VAL A 421 -8.45 2.95 -3.54
CA VAL A 421 -8.51 2.00 -4.66
C VAL A 421 -7.39 0.98 -4.52
N CYS A 422 -6.16 1.43 -4.26
CA CYS A 422 -5.01 0.58 -3.99
C CYS A 422 -5.28 -0.38 -2.82
N GLY A 423 -5.73 0.15 -1.68
CA GLY A 423 -6.09 -0.68 -0.52
C GLY A 423 -7.15 -1.72 -0.84
N THR A 424 -8.21 -1.34 -1.55
CA THR A 424 -9.28 -2.27 -1.96
C THR A 424 -8.74 -3.38 -2.88
N GLN A 425 -7.92 -3.03 -3.87
CA GLN A 425 -7.33 -4.01 -4.78
C GLN A 425 -6.32 -4.93 -4.08
N GLN A 426 -5.53 -4.42 -3.12
CA GLN A 426 -4.63 -5.26 -2.33
C GLN A 426 -5.41 -6.22 -1.41
N VAL A 427 -6.52 -5.78 -0.81
CA VAL A 427 -7.42 -6.67 -0.04
C VAL A 427 -7.98 -7.77 -0.95
N ALA A 428 -8.35 -7.45 -2.19
CA ALA A 428 -8.74 -8.45 -3.19
C ALA A 428 -7.61 -9.44 -3.50
N SER A 429 -6.37 -8.95 -3.60
CA SER A 429 -5.18 -9.81 -3.76
C SER A 429 -4.86 -10.65 -2.53
N GLY A 430 -5.53 -10.43 -1.39
CA GLY A 430 -5.47 -11.30 -0.22
C GLY A 430 -4.53 -10.83 0.88
N ILE A 431 -4.14 -9.54 0.91
CA ILE A 431 -3.37 -9.01 2.05
C ILE A 431 -4.17 -9.19 3.35
N THR A 432 -3.46 -9.43 4.44
CA THR A 432 -4.04 -9.53 5.79
C THR A 432 -3.51 -8.43 6.71
N VAL A 433 -2.47 -7.68 6.31
CA VAL A 433 -2.00 -6.45 6.95
C VAL A 433 -1.59 -5.45 5.87
N GLN A 434 -1.80 -4.16 6.09
CA GLN A 434 -1.26 -3.12 5.22
C GLN A 434 -0.32 -2.19 6.00
N VAL A 435 0.81 -1.83 5.39
CA VAL A 435 1.69 -0.74 5.83
C VAL A 435 1.50 0.45 4.91
N PHE A 436 1.21 1.61 5.51
CA PHE A 436 0.89 2.85 4.81
C PHE A 436 1.85 3.95 5.24
N THR A 437 2.75 4.36 4.35
CA THR A 437 3.72 5.44 4.63
C THR A 437 3.16 6.80 4.24
N THR A 438 3.37 7.83 5.07
CA THR A 438 2.82 9.17 4.78
C THR A 438 3.64 10.31 5.37
N GLY A 439 3.80 11.38 4.60
CA GLY A 439 4.30 12.69 5.03
C GLY A 439 3.20 13.65 5.50
N ARG A 440 1.94 13.18 5.56
CA ARG A 440 0.75 13.97 5.95
C ARG A 440 -0.11 13.23 6.96
N GLY A 441 -0.82 13.98 7.81
CA GLY A 441 -1.79 13.44 8.78
C GLY A 441 -3.08 12.99 8.10
N THR A 442 -3.06 11.83 7.44
CA THR A 442 -4.23 11.27 6.76
C THR A 442 -5.00 10.30 7.67
N PRO A 443 -6.35 10.40 7.74
CA PRO A 443 -7.19 9.48 8.48
C PRO A 443 -7.47 8.17 7.72
N TYR A 444 -6.71 7.85 6.67
CA TYR A 444 -6.88 6.62 5.89
C TYR A 444 -6.90 5.35 6.77
N GLY A 445 -7.84 4.45 6.52
CA GLY A 445 -7.86 3.12 7.11
C GLY A 445 -8.89 2.21 6.41
N LEU A 446 -8.76 0.91 6.68
CA LEU A 446 -9.59 -0.14 6.11
C LEU A 446 -10.17 -0.99 7.25
N MET A 447 -11.42 -1.40 7.13
CA MET A 447 -11.97 -2.39 8.07
C MET A 447 -11.40 -3.79 7.81
N ALA A 448 -11.31 -4.17 6.53
CA ALA A 448 -10.98 -5.53 6.10
C ALA A 448 -9.62 -6.03 6.62
N VAL A 449 -8.65 -5.14 6.80
CA VAL A 449 -7.30 -5.44 7.29
C VAL A 449 -6.81 -4.30 8.20
N PRO A 450 -5.99 -4.57 9.23
CA PRO A 450 -5.37 -3.51 10.00
C PRO A 450 -4.38 -2.73 9.14
N VAL A 451 -4.39 -1.40 9.28
CA VAL A 451 -3.51 -0.49 8.53
C VAL A 451 -2.51 0.16 9.49
N ILE A 452 -1.24 -0.18 9.35
CA ILE A 452 -0.13 0.40 10.10
C ILE A 452 0.32 1.68 9.41
N LYS A 453 0.14 2.82 10.04
CA LYS A 453 0.50 4.13 9.49
C LYS A 453 1.87 4.59 9.96
N MET A 454 2.78 4.78 9.01
CA MET A 454 4.18 5.15 9.26
C MET A 454 4.46 6.60 8.85
N ALA A 455 4.85 7.42 9.81
CA ALA A 455 5.25 8.80 9.58
C ALA A 455 6.67 8.90 9.02
N THR A 456 6.87 9.79 8.04
CA THR A 456 8.20 10.05 7.43
C THR A 456 9.08 10.98 8.27
N ARG A 457 8.50 11.71 9.22
CA ARG A 457 9.18 12.71 10.06
C ARG A 457 8.69 12.67 11.50
N THR A 458 9.59 12.90 12.45
CA THR A 458 9.28 12.93 13.88
C THR A 458 8.29 14.05 14.21
N GLU A 459 8.41 15.21 13.58
CA GLU A 459 7.45 16.32 13.71
C GLU A 459 6.02 15.88 13.32
N LEU A 460 5.88 15.07 12.26
CA LEU A 460 4.59 14.55 11.83
C LEU A 460 4.02 13.53 12.83
N ALA A 461 4.88 12.61 13.32
CA ALA A 461 4.49 11.64 14.33
C ALA A 461 4.01 12.31 15.62
N ASN A 462 4.71 13.35 16.09
CA ASN A 462 4.32 14.10 17.29
C ASN A 462 3.04 14.91 17.09
N ARG A 463 2.87 15.52 15.90
CA ARG A 463 1.66 16.30 15.59
C ARG A 463 0.40 15.43 15.52
N TRP A 464 0.52 14.23 14.98
CA TRP A 464 -0.57 13.27 14.79
C TRP A 464 -0.30 11.98 15.57
N TYR A 465 0.00 12.14 16.86
CA TYR A 465 0.40 11.05 17.76
C TYR A 465 -0.68 9.98 17.95
N ASP A 466 -1.92 10.30 17.58
CA ASP A 466 -3.11 9.46 17.62
C ASP A 466 -3.53 8.94 16.23
N LEU A 467 -2.72 9.16 15.19
CA LEU A 467 -2.88 8.58 13.85
C LEU A 467 -1.66 7.77 13.40
N MET A 468 -0.46 8.15 13.85
CA MET A 468 0.81 7.56 13.40
C MET A 468 1.23 6.42 14.34
N ASP A 469 1.14 5.19 13.86
CA ASP A 469 1.48 4.00 14.65
C ASP A 469 3.01 3.85 14.87
N ILE A 470 3.81 4.30 13.89
CA ILE A 470 5.27 4.21 13.92
C ILE A 470 5.92 5.46 13.31
N ASN A 471 7.03 5.90 13.91
CA ASN A 471 7.83 7.04 13.46
C ASN A 471 9.10 6.56 12.75
N ALA A 472 9.28 6.91 11.48
CA ALA A 472 10.51 6.68 10.72
C ALA A 472 11.46 7.90 10.70
N GLY A 473 11.01 9.04 11.20
CA GLY A 473 11.74 10.30 11.15
C GLY A 473 13.03 10.32 11.98
N THR A 474 13.18 9.38 12.91
CA THR A 474 14.42 9.15 13.68
C THR A 474 15.61 8.80 12.79
N ILE A 475 15.36 8.21 11.61
CA ILE A 475 16.39 7.98 10.57
C ILE A 475 16.97 9.30 10.08
N ALA A 476 16.12 10.32 9.92
CA ALA A 476 16.57 11.59 9.34
C ALA A 476 17.54 12.35 10.25
N THR A 477 17.41 12.16 11.56
CA THR A 477 18.29 12.77 12.58
C THR A 477 19.45 11.87 12.98
N GLY A 478 19.57 10.67 12.39
CA GLY A 478 20.61 9.70 12.72
C GLY A 478 20.45 9.05 14.10
N GLU A 479 19.26 9.08 14.70
CA GLU A 479 18.97 8.48 16.01
C GLU A 479 18.77 6.95 15.91
N GLU A 480 18.10 6.50 14.85
CA GLU A 480 17.91 5.09 14.50
C GLU A 480 18.38 4.87 13.05
N THR A 481 18.88 3.68 12.71
CA THR A 481 19.19 3.34 11.31
C THR A 481 17.96 2.83 10.55
N ILE A 482 18.09 2.63 9.23
CA ILE A 482 17.05 1.98 8.41
C ILE A 482 16.76 0.57 8.94
N GLU A 483 17.79 -0.17 9.33
CA GLU A 483 17.70 -1.52 9.87
C GLU A 483 16.96 -1.53 11.21
N ASP A 484 17.26 -0.60 12.11
CA ASP A 484 16.61 -0.49 13.42
C ASP A 484 15.09 -0.28 13.26
N VAL A 485 14.71 0.71 12.45
CA VAL A 485 13.29 1.00 12.19
C VAL A 485 12.64 -0.13 11.38
N GLY A 486 13.37 -0.79 10.48
CA GLY A 486 12.89 -1.95 9.74
C GLY A 486 12.56 -3.14 10.64
N TRP A 487 13.41 -3.47 11.62
CA TRP A 487 13.13 -4.50 12.62
C TRP A 487 11.97 -4.10 13.55
N LYS A 488 11.91 -2.83 13.96
CA LYS A 488 10.80 -2.28 14.74
C LYS A 488 9.46 -2.43 14.02
N LEU A 489 9.43 -2.13 12.72
CA LEU A 489 8.26 -2.32 11.87
C LEU A 489 7.90 -3.81 11.74
N PHE A 490 8.88 -4.68 11.49
CA PHE A 490 8.65 -6.13 11.40
C PHE A 490 7.98 -6.69 12.67
N HIS A 491 8.49 -6.34 13.85
CA HIS A 491 7.87 -6.74 15.11
C HIS A 491 6.48 -6.14 15.31
N PHE A 492 6.28 -4.88 14.92
CA PHE A 492 4.97 -4.24 14.99
C PHE A 492 3.94 -4.92 14.09
N ILE A 493 4.34 -5.38 12.89
CA ILE A 493 3.50 -6.18 11.99
C ILE A 493 3.06 -7.48 12.69
N LEU A 494 3.97 -8.22 13.33
CA LEU A 494 3.63 -9.44 14.05
C LEU A 494 2.69 -9.18 15.24
N ASP A 495 2.92 -8.10 15.99
CA ASP A 495 2.06 -7.70 17.11
C ASP A 495 0.64 -7.35 16.64
N VAL A 496 0.51 -6.61 15.54
CA VAL A 496 -0.78 -6.23 14.94
C VAL A 496 -1.48 -7.44 14.35
N ALA A 497 -0.76 -8.28 13.60
CA ALA A 497 -1.31 -9.52 13.05
C ALA A 497 -1.83 -10.45 14.16
N SER A 498 -1.14 -10.48 15.31
CA SER A 498 -1.53 -11.23 16.51
C SER A 498 -2.68 -10.61 17.31
N GLY A 499 -3.11 -9.39 16.98
CA GLY A 499 -4.08 -8.63 17.80
C GLY A 499 -3.54 -8.14 19.14
N ARG A 500 -2.22 -8.21 19.38
CA ARG A 500 -1.56 -7.71 20.61
C ARG A 500 -1.45 -6.19 20.63
N LYS A 501 -1.36 -5.57 19.46
CA LYS A 501 -1.46 -4.13 19.24
C LYS A 501 -2.60 -3.85 18.27
N LYS A 502 -3.32 -2.76 18.52
CA LYS A 502 -4.36 -2.26 17.63
C LYS A 502 -3.86 -0.99 16.98
N THR A 503 -3.91 -0.90 15.66
CA THR A 503 -3.52 0.32 14.95
C THR A 503 -4.51 1.44 15.26
N PHE A 504 -4.09 2.70 15.14
CA PHE A 504 -4.99 3.83 15.38
C PHE A 504 -6.22 3.81 14.47
N SER A 505 -6.09 3.33 13.22
CA SER A 505 -7.25 3.17 12.33
C SER A 505 -8.34 2.28 12.95
N ASP A 506 -7.93 1.15 13.52
CA ASP A 506 -8.83 0.17 14.13
C ASP A 506 -9.33 0.62 15.52
N GLN A 507 -8.53 1.42 16.25
CA GLN A 507 -8.93 1.99 17.54
C GLN A 507 -10.06 3.01 17.38
N TRP A 508 -9.92 3.92 16.42
CA TRP A 508 -10.89 4.99 16.16
C TRP A 508 -12.03 4.59 15.22
N GLY A 509 -11.92 3.44 14.55
CA GLY A 509 -12.89 3.01 13.54
C GLY A 509 -12.80 3.83 12.26
N LEU A 510 -11.60 4.26 11.86
CA LEU A 510 -11.34 4.99 10.62
C LEU A 510 -11.41 4.04 9.42
N HIS A 511 -12.61 3.56 9.13
CA HIS A 511 -12.86 2.57 8.12
C HIS A 511 -13.53 3.22 6.91
N ASN A 512 -12.75 3.45 5.85
CA ASN A 512 -13.32 3.92 4.60
C ASN A 512 -14.01 2.77 3.86
N GLN A 513 -15.08 3.11 3.13
CA GLN A 513 -15.75 2.19 2.22
C GLN A 513 -14.77 1.69 1.15
N LEU A 514 -14.99 0.46 0.68
CA LEU A 514 -14.18 -0.11 -0.40
C LEU A 514 -14.41 0.68 -1.70
N ALA A 515 -13.31 0.91 -2.43
CA ALA A 515 -13.30 1.65 -3.69
C ALA A 515 -12.80 0.73 -4.82
N ILE A 516 -13.73 0.03 -5.46
CA ILE A 516 -13.40 -0.92 -6.53
C ILE A 516 -12.89 -0.19 -7.76
N PHE A 517 -11.80 -0.69 -8.33
CA PHE A 517 -11.30 -0.18 -9.60
C PHE A 517 -12.19 -0.66 -10.76
N ASN A 518 -12.89 0.27 -11.40
CA ASN A 518 -13.67 0.00 -12.61
C ASN A 518 -13.07 0.74 -13.82
N PRO A 519 -12.26 0.07 -14.66
CA PRO A 519 -11.72 0.67 -15.88
C PRO A 519 -12.74 0.72 -17.03
N ALA A 520 -13.92 0.09 -16.90
CA ALA A 520 -14.96 0.14 -17.92
C ALA A 520 -15.81 1.41 -17.79
N PRO A 521 -16.31 1.97 -18.90
CA PRO A 521 -17.23 3.11 -18.84
C PRO A 521 -18.51 2.73 -18.09
N VAL A 522 -19.02 3.69 -17.30
CA VAL A 522 -20.36 3.62 -16.72
C VAL A 522 -21.37 3.99 -17.82
N THR A 523 -22.42 3.21 -17.99
CA THR A 523 -23.39 3.35 -19.10
C THR A 523 -24.56 4.24 -18.75
#